data_AF-A0A961D837-F1
#
_entry.id   AF-A0A961D837-F1
#
_cell.length_a   1.000
_cell.length_b   1.000
_cell.length_c   1.000
_cell.angle_alpha   90.00
_cell.angle_beta   90.00
_cell.angle_gamma   90.00
#
_symmetry.space_group_name_H-M   'P 1'
#
loop_
_entity.id
_entity.type
_entity.pdbx_description
1 polymer ?
#
loop_
_entity_poly.entity_id
_entity_poly.type
_entity_poly.pdbx_seq_one_letter_code
_entity_poly.pdbx_strand_id
1 'polypeptide(L)'
;MRPPPLFAIFWLSALTLHAQTSVPPPSRELRGSWIATVHNINWPSEPGLPVAKQKEQLTTLIDSAADVGLNALIFQVRPAGDAMYESKLEPWSPFLTGQMGVAPSPLWDPLEFAVKEAHRRGMELHAWFNPFRALAGEKRVPSADHIVRKHPEWTMKYGPDTWMDPGVPEVRAQVIAVIMDVTRRYDVDGIHIDDYFYPYPITDSKKQKIEFPDSETFARYKANGGMLELTAWRRQNVDETVRIIYEGIKAEKRYVKFGISPFGLWRPNYPEDTGGGLDPYEDLGADSRKWLQNGWVDYFTPQLYWTIDRPKLGFITYYDWWLEQNTMGRHIWPGMNSSKIGDDRNAGEILHQMSVLRERGLKMTPGHFHWNFGSLHKDLGKLATYTKERAYTTHAIPPASPWLSQSVLPAPLVGKTVPGGKLTVAWKHEDPRWMNATRWWVMQALINGKWITVETFFKDQLSAEWPDNAAAVAIRAAGLGWEAGEAGVTTK
;
A
#
# COMPACT_ATOMS: atom_id res chain seq x y z
N MET A 1 -37.23 61.87 51.53
CA MET A 1 -35.91 61.52 50.97
C MET A 1 -35.95 60.04 50.61
N ARG A 2 -35.78 59.73 49.31
CA ARG A 2 -35.94 58.39 48.72
C ARG A 2 -34.65 57.55 48.92
N PRO A 3 -34.74 56.22 49.03
CA PRO A 3 -33.55 55.36 49.04
C PRO A 3 -32.94 55.29 47.62
N PRO A 4 -31.63 55.03 47.47
CA PRO A 4 -31.04 54.79 46.16
C PRO A 4 -31.37 53.36 45.67
N PRO A 5 -31.38 53.13 44.34
CA PRO A 5 -31.90 51.91 43.75
C PRO A 5 -30.85 50.78 43.67
N LEU A 6 -31.34 49.55 43.85
CA LEU A 6 -30.72 48.32 43.37
C LEU A 6 -30.49 48.40 41.85
N PHE A 7 -29.25 48.29 41.39
CA PHE A 7 -28.95 48.06 39.98
C PHE A 7 -27.82 47.03 39.80
N ALA A 8 -28.17 46.02 39.00
CA ALA A 8 -27.31 45.23 38.12
C ALA A 8 -26.31 44.22 38.75
N ILE A 9 -26.84 43.07 39.17
CA ILE A 9 -26.24 41.77 38.81
C ILE A 9 -26.75 41.47 37.40
N PHE A 10 -25.89 41.53 36.37
CA PHE A 10 -25.99 40.76 35.11
C PHE A 10 -24.84 41.19 34.17
N TRP A 11 -23.61 40.82 34.51
CA TRP A 11 -22.47 40.85 33.58
C TRP A 11 -21.62 39.59 33.82
N LEU A 12 -22.18 38.42 33.52
CA LEU A 12 -21.43 37.15 33.51
C LEU A 12 -22.16 36.06 32.70
N SER A 13 -22.72 36.42 31.54
CA SER A 13 -23.38 35.46 30.64
C SER A 13 -22.99 35.59 29.16
N ALA A 14 -21.91 36.31 28.84
CA ALA A 14 -21.40 36.42 27.46
C ALA A 14 -20.04 35.70 27.23
N LEU A 15 -19.51 34.97 28.22
CA LEU A 15 -18.21 34.29 28.13
C LEU A 15 -18.29 32.75 28.12
N THR A 16 -19.50 32.17 28.09
CA THR A 16 -19.69 30.71 28.21
C THR A 16 -20.14 29.99 26.92
N LEU A 17 -20.06 30.62 25.74
CA LEU A 17 -20.48 29.97 24.48
C LEU A 17 -19.54 30.15 23.27
N HIS A 18 -18.26 30.46 23.49
CA HIS A 18 -17.26 30.54 22.41
C HIS A 18 -16.05 29.61 22.61
N ALA A 19 -16.11 28.67 23.56
CA ALA A 19 -15.33 27.45 23.44
C ALA A 19 -15.98 26.53 22.40
N GLN A 20 -16.09 27.00 21.14
CA GLN A 20 -16.18 26.08 20.01
C GLN A 20 -14.93 25.21 20.11
N THR A 21 -15.12 23.93 20.43
CA THR A 21 -14.04 22.94 20.46
C THR A 21 -13.33 22.98 19.12
N SER A 22 -12.10 23.50 19.11
CA SER A 22 -11.25 23.51 17.92
C SER A 22 -11.24 22.10 17.31
N VAL A 23 -11.58 21.99 16.02
CA VAL A 23 -11.66 20.68 15.36
C VAL A 23 -10.25 20.05 15.42
N PRO A 24 -10.07 18.90 16.09
CA PRO A 24 -8.77 18.28 16.20
C PRO A 24 -8.30 17.76 14.83
N PRO A 25 -6.99 17.58 14.62
CA PRO A 25 -6.50 16.83 13.48
C PRO A 25 -7.12 15.41 13.45
N PRO A 26 -7.39 14.85 12.26
CA PRO A 26 -7.87 13.48 12.14
C PRO A 26 -6.79 12.48 12.59
N SER A 27 -7.22 11.36 13.20
CA SER A 27 -6.34 10.24 13.53
C SER A 27 -5.66 9.67 12.29
N ARG A 28 -4.39 9.25 12.42
CA ARG A 28 -3.59 8.73 11.32
C ARG A 28 -3.05 7.34 11.62
N GLU A 29 -3.30 6.42 10.70
CA GLU A 29 -2.78 5.05 10.72
C GLU A 29 -2.95 4.45 9.34
N LEU A 30 -1.91 3.84 8.76
CA LEU A 30 -2.08 3.07 7.53
C LEU A 30 -2.61 1.68 7.86
N ARG A 31 -3.73 1.29 7.26
CA ARG A 31 -4.35 -0.03 7.46
C ARG A 31 -4.54 -0.66 6.09
N GLY A 32 -3.57 -1.48 5.68
CA GLY A 32 -3.56 -2.04 4.35
C GLY A 32 -3.62 -3.56 4.28
N SER A 33 -3.85 -4.08 3.07
CA SER A 33 -3.77 -5.51 2.80
C SER A 33 -3.39 -5.80 1.35
N TRP A 34 -2.70 -6.92 1.11
CA TRP A 34 -2.44 -7.42 -0.25
C TRP A 34 -3.63 -8.21 -0.79
N ILE A 35 -3.96 -7.96 -2.06
CA ILE A 35 -4.83 -8.77 -2.91
C ILE A 35 -3.97 -9.37 -4.02
N ALA A 36 -3.61 -10.65 -3.84
CA ALA A 36 -2.77 -11.40 -4.77
C ALA A 36 -3.60 -12.02 -5.90
N THR A 37 -3.07 -11.92 -7.11
CA THR A 37 -3.68 -12.44 -8.34
C THR A 37 -2.93 -13.65 -8.90
N VAL A 38 -1.65 -13.79 -8.58
CA VAL A 38 -0.86 -14.98 -8.87
C VAL A 38 -1.52 -16.21 -8.24
N HIS A 39 -1.64 -17.27 -9.01
CA HIS A 39 -2.35 -18.51 -8.64
C HIS A 39 -3.78 -18.29 -8.11
N ASN A 40 -4.41 -17.16 -8.44
CA ASN A 40 -5.77 -16.86 -8.01
C ASN A 40 -5.94 -16.88 -6.47
N ILE A 41 -4.88 -16.51 -5.72
CA ILE A 41 -4.85 -16.56 -4.24
C ILE A 41 -6.01 -15.77 -3.61
N ASN A 42 -6.27 -14.56 -4.12
CA ASN A 42 -7.38 -13.73 -3.67
C ASN A 42 -8.37 -13.44 -4.81
N TRP A 43 -7.87 -13.05 -5.98
CA TRP A 43 -8.72 -12.62 -7.08
C TRP A 43 -8.09 -12.83 -8.47
N PRO A 44 -8.89 -13.17 -9.51
CA PRO A 44 -10.23 -13.73 -9.40
C PRO A 44 -10.16 -15.10 -8.71
N SER A 45 -11.29 -15.65 -8.24
CA SER A 45 -11.27 -16.95 -7.52
C SER A 45 -10.76 -18.11 -8.38
N GLU A 46 -10.90 -17.99 -9.69
CA GLU A 46 -10.36 -18.90 -10.70
C GLU A 46 -10.23 -18.13 -12.03
N PRO A 47 -9.38 -18.59 -12.96
CA PRO A 47 -9.25 -17.94 -14.25
C PRO A 47 -10.45 -18.22 -15.17
N GLY A 48 -10.73 -17.31 -16.10
CA GLY A 48 -11.75 -17.53 -17.15
C GLY A 48 -13.19 -17.27 -16.71
N LEU A 49 -13.41 -16.75 -15.49
CA LEU A 49 -14.73 -16.33 -15.04
C LEU A 49 -15.34 -15.29 -15.99
N PRO A 50 -16.67 -15.24 -16.16
CA PRO A 50 -17.33 -14.16 -16.87
C PRO A 50 -16.98 -12.80 -16.25
N VAL A 51 -16.80 -11.78 -17.09
CA VAL A 51 -16.39 -10.42 -16.66
C VAL A 51 -17.30 -9.84 -15.58
N ALA A 52 -18.61 -10.09 -15.66
CA ALA A 52 -19.55 -9.68 -14.61
C ALA A 52 -19.19 -10.28 -13.25
N LYS A 53 -18.80 -11.56 -13.20
CA LYS A 53 -18.41 -12.24 -11.97
C LYS A 53 -17.05 -11.77 -11.46
N GLN A 54 -16.11 -11.50 -12.37
CA GLN A 54 -14.81 -10.91 -12.01
C GLN A 54 -14.99 -9.55 -11.32
N LYS A 55 -15.82 -8.67 -11.90
CA LYS A 55 -16.17 -7.36 -11.31
C LYS A 55 -16.88 -7.51 -9.96
N GLU A 56 -17.90 -8.37 -9.88
CA GLU A 56 -18.63 -8.64 -8.64
C GLU A 56 -17.70 -9.10 -7.51
N GLN A 57 -16.80 -10.05 -7.79
CA GLN A 57 -15.84 -10.53 -6.80
C GLN A 57 -14.87 -9.43 -6.37
N LEU A 58 -14.38 -8.62 -7.31
CA LEU A 58 -13.45 -7.53 -6.99
C LEU A 58 -14.13 -6.45 -6.13
N THR A 59 -15.34 -6.03 -6.51
CA THR A 59 -16.16 -5.11 -5.73
C THR A 59 -16.41 -5.66 -4.33
N THR A 60 -16.78 -6.94 -4.19
CA THR A 60 -17.02 -7.58 -2.89
C THR A 60 -15.77 -7.54 -2.00
N LEU A 61 -14.59 -7.79 -2.56
CA LEU A 61 -13.33 -7.71 -1.80
C LEU A 61 -13.05 -6.27 -1.34
N ILE A 62 -13.24 -5.29 -2.22
CA ILE A 62 -13.01 -3.87 -1.90
C ILE A 62 -14.04 -3.36 -0.88
N ASP A 63 -15.32 -3.74 -1.00
CA ASP A 63 -16.37 -3.46 -0.01
C ASP A 63 -16.01 -4.05 1.36
N SER A 64 -15.58 -5.31 1.38
CA SER A 64 -15.16 -5.99 2.61
C SER A 64 -13.95 -5.33 3.25
N ALA A 65 -13.02 -4.79 2.45
CA ALA A 65 -11.85 -4.06 2.95
C ALA A 65 -12.26 -2.75 3.65
N ALA A 66 -13.16 -2.00 3.01
CA ALA A 66 -13.71 -0.77 3.58
C ALA A 66 -14.52 -1.05 4.85
N ASP A 67 -15.38 -2.08 4.87
CA ASP A 67 -16.19 -2.48 6.04
C ASP A 67 -15.31 -2.82 7.26
N VAL A 68 -14.21 -3.53 7.03
CA VAL A 68 -13.27 -3.87 8.11
C VAL A 68 -12.55 -2.64 8.64
N GLY A 69 -12.42 -1.58 7.83
CA GLY A 69 -11.74 -0.32 8.18
C GLY A 69 -10.33 -0.19 7.61
N LEU A 70 -10.02 -0.89 6.51
CA LEU A 70 -8.81 -0.66 5.73
C LEU A 70 -8.90 0.66 4.97
N ASN A 71 -7.76 1.31 4.75
CA ASN A 71 -7.64 2.55 3.98
C ASN A 71 -6.64 2.47 2.81
N ALA A 72 -6.05 1.30 2.58
CA ALA A 72 -5.17 1.04 1.44
C ALA A 72 -5.26 -0.42 0.97
N LEU A 73 -5.18 -0.64 -0.34
CA LEU A 73 -5.09 -1.96 -0.96
C LEU A 73 -3.84 -2.06 -1.83
N ILE A 74 -3.09 -3.15 -1.67
CA ILE A 74 -2.01 -3.51 -2.61
C ILE A 74 -2.55 -4.56 -3.57
N PHE A 75 -2.81 -4.17 -4.82
CA PHE A 75 -3.44 -5.03 -5.82
C PHE A 75 -2.40 -5.53 -6.83
N GLN A 76 -2.25 -6.86 -6.97
CA GLN A 76 -1.24 -7.43 -7.85
C GLN A 76 -1.62 -7.29 -9.32
N VAL A 77 -0.99 -6.34 -10.00
CA VAL A 77 -1.25 -6.03 -11.42
C VAL A 77 -0.33 -6.77 -12.37
N ARG A 78 0.85 -7.18 -11.89
CA ARG A 78 1.85 -7.94 -12.66
C ARG A 78 2.38 -9.12 -11.84
N PRO A 79 1.75 -10.29 -11.92
CA PRO A 79 2.17 -11.46 -11.14
C PRO A 79 3.43 -12.17 -11.68
N ALA A 80 3.61 -12.27 -13.01
CA ALA A 80 4.75 -12.93 -13.65
C ALA A 80 4.86 -12.59 -15.16
N GLY A 81 5.48 -11.46 -15.51
CA GLY A 81 5.72 -11.07 -16.91
C GLY A 81 4.45 -10.79 -17.74
N ASP A 82 3.34 -10.51 -17.06
CA ASP A 82 1.99 -10.46 -17.60
C ASP A 82 1.15 -9.36 -16.90
N ALA A 83 0.03 -8.97 -17.50
CA ALA A 83 -0.76 -7.82 -17.04
C ALA A 83 -2.20 -8.20 -16.66
N MET A 84 -2.63 -7.72 -15.49
CA MET A 84 -4.04 -7.66 -15.04
C MET A 84 -4.73 -6.36 -15.47
N TYR A 85 -4.29 -5.78 -16.58
CA TYR A 85 -4.72 -4.50 -17.11
C TYR A 85 -4.39 -4.46 -18.61
N GLU A 86 -4.98 -3.52 -19.35
CA GLU A 86 -4.66 -3.39 -20.77
C GLU A 86 -3.24 -2.83 -20.93
N SER A 87 -2.35 -3.67 -21.47
CA SER A 87 -0.93 -3.34 -21.66
C SER A 87 -0.51 -3.51 -23.12
N LYS A 88 0.36 -2.60 -23.58
CA LYS A 88 1.05 -2.72 -24.87
C LYS A 88 2.44 -3.33 -24.74
N LEU A 89 2.92 -3.51 -23.51
CA LEU A 89 4.27 -3.98 -23.20
C LEU A 89 4.28 -5.45 -22.78
N GLU A 90 3.19 -5.93 -22.16
CA GLU A 90 3.08 -7.29 -21.64
C GLU A 90 1.72 -7.90 -22.01
N PRO A 91 1.65 -9.23 -22.20
CA PRO A 91 0.40 -9.90 -22.53
C PRO A 91 -0.55 -9.95 -21.32
N TRP A 92 -1.84 -10.10 -21.59
CA TRP A 92 -2.84 -10.38 -20.57
C TRP A 92 -2.50 -11.61 -19.73
N SER A 93 -2.74 -11.52 -18.42
CA SER A 93 -2.42 -12.59 -17.48
C SER A 93 -3.30 -13.84 -17.69
N PRO A 94 -2.71 -15.05 -17.71
CA PRO A 94 -3.47 -16.30 -17.70
C PRO A 94 -4.24 -16.52 -16.39
N PHE A 95 -3.92 -15.79 -15.31
CA PHE A 95 -4.69 -15.85 -14.07
C PHE A 95 -6.05 -15.13 -14.18
N LEU A 96 -6.24 -14.28 -15.21
CA LEU A 96 -7.50 -13.61 -15.50
C LEU A 96 -8.41 -14.45 -16.40
N THR A 97 -7.89 -14.91 -17.54
CA THR A 97 -8.70 -15.52 -18.61
C THR A 97 -8.45 -17.02 -18.79
N GLY A 98 -7.41 -17.57 -18.16
CA GLY A 98 -6.97 -18.96 -18.32
C GLY A 98 -5.88 -19.14 -19.36
N GLN A 99 -5.75 -18.20 -20.30
CA GLN A 99 -4.77 -18.24 -21.38
C GLN A 99 -4.03 -16.91 -21.48
N MET A 100 -2.69 -16.96 -21.47
CA MET A 100 -1.86 -15.77 -21.57
C MET A 100 -2.07 -15.06 -22.92
N GLY A 101 -2.11 -13.73 -22.89
CA GLY A 101 -2.31 -12.89 -24.07
C GLY A 101 -3.76 -12.76 -24.53
N VAL A 102 -4.69 -13.50 -23.93
CA VAL A 102 -6.12 -13.40 -24.25
C VAL A 102 -6.77 -12.35 -23.36
N ALA A 103 -7.28 -11.29 -23.98
CA ALA A 103 -8.05 -10.24 -23.30
C ALA A 103 -9.38 -10.79 -22.74
N PRO A 104 -9.88 -10.24 -21.61
CA PRO A 104 -11.20 -10.60 -21.13
C PRO A 104 -12.30 -10.17 -22.13
N SER A 105 -13.42 -10.90 -22.15
CA SER A 105 -14.55 -10.61 -23.05
C SER A 105 -15.87 -10.57 -22.26
N PRO A 106 -16.65 -9.47 -22.33
CA PRO A 106 -16.34 -8.19 -23.01
C PRO A 106 -15.09 -7.50 -22.42
N LEU A 107 -14.39 -6.72 -23.24
CA LEU A 107 -13.16 -6.05 -22.81
C LEU A 107 -13.41 -5.17 -21.57
N TRP A 108 -12.54 -5.31 -20.58
CA TRP A 108 -12.50 -4.44 -19.41
C TRP A 108 -11.08 -4.42 -18.83
N ASP A 109 -10.75 -3.34 -18.11
CA ASP A 109 -9.47 -3.18 -17.42
C ASP A 109 -9.66 -3.37 -15.90
N PRO A 110 -9.14 -4.45 -15.30
CA PRO A 110 -9.26 -4.70 -13.87
C PRO A 110 -8.55 -3.67 -12.98
N LEU A 111 -7.40 -3.12 -13.40
CA LEU A 111 -6.68 -2.13 -12.63
C LEU A 111 -7.45 -0.81 -12.60
N GLU A 112 -7.94 -0.34 -13.75
CA GLU A 112 -8.73 0.89 -13.80
C GLU A 112 -10.00 0.77 -12.92
N PHE A 113 -10.67 -0.39 -12.99
CA PHE A 113 -11.84 -0.67 -12.16
C PHE A 113 -11.49 -0.69 -10.67
N ALA A 114 -10.40 -1.36 -10.29
CA ALA A 114 -9.97 -1.46 -8.89
C ALA A 114 -9.65 -0.07 -8.30
N VAL A 115 -8.93 0.78 -9.04
CA VAL A 115 -8.61 2.16 -8.62
C VAL A 115 -9.89 2.93 -8.34
N LYS A 116 -10.83 2.96 -9.31
CA LYS A 116 -12.10 3.68 -9.17
C LYS A 116 -12.92 3.18 -7.98
N GLU A 117 -13.02 1.87 -7.80
CA GLU A 117 -13.80 1.29 -6.70
C GLU A 117 -13.17 1.51 -5.32
N ALA A 118 -11.83 1.49 -5.22
CA ALA A 118 -11.13 1.81 -3.98
C ALA A 118 -11.29 3.29 -3.62
N HIS A 119 -11.08 4.19 -4.58
CA HIS A 119 -11.25 5.64 -4.41
C HIS A 119 -12.67 6.01 -3.98
N ARG A 120 -13.69 5.40 -4.59
CA ARG A 120 -15.11 5.61 -4.24
C ARG A 120 -15.40 5.30 -2.76
N ARG A 121 -14.59 4.45 -2.13
CA ARG A 121 -14.70 4.04 -0.72
C ARG A 121 -13.65 4.70 0.19
N GLY A 122 -12.97 5.74 -0.30
CA GLY A 122 -11.99 6.47 0.51
C GLY A 122 -10.68 5.72 0.74
N MET A 123 -10.36 4.71 -0.09
CA MET A 123 -9.14 3.91 0.07
C MET A 123 -8.12 4.19 -1.03
N GLU A 124 -6.84 4.17 -0.65
CA GLU A 124 -5.74 4.16 -1.61
C GLU A 124 -5.66 2.81 -2.34
N LEU A 125 -5.25 2.84 -3.61
CA LEU A 125 -4.86 1.64 -4.34
C LEU A 125 -3.42 1.72 -4.85
N HIS A 126 -2.61 0.76 -4.42
CA HIS A 126 -1.22 0.59 -4.81
C HIS A 126 -1.10 -0.57 -5.80
N ALA A 127 -0.60 -0.30 -7.01
CA ALA A 127 -0.38 -1.33 -8.02
C ALA A 127 0.89 -2.13 -7.70
N TRP A 128 0.75 -3.45 -7.56
CA TRP A 128 1.83 -4.36 -7.19
C TRP A 128 2.37 -5.15 -8.37
N PHE A 129 3.70 -5.11 -8.49
CA PHE A 129 4.48 -5.81 -9.49
C PHE A 129 5.43 -6.80 -8.81
N ASN A 130 5.44 -8.03 -9.30
CA ASN A 130 6.65 -8.84 -9.20
C ASN A 130 7.59 -8.38 -10.32
N PRO A 131 8.84 -7.96 -10.06
CA PRO A 131 9.69 -7.34 -11.07
C PRO A 131 10.36 -8.34 -12.02
N PHE A 132 10.83 -9.50 -11.56
CA PHE A 132 11.69 -10.37 -12.37
C PHE A 132 11.14 -11.77 -12.63
N ARG A 133 10.02 -12.18 -12.03
CA ARG A 133 9.36 -13.43 -12.43
C ARG A 133 8.77 -13.26 -13.83
N ALA A 134 9.12 -14.17 -14.74
CA ALA A 134 8.61 -14.22 -16.11
C ALA A 134 7.47 -15.21 -16.28
N LEU A 135 7.47 -16.35 -15.57
CA LEU A 135 6.35 -17.30 -15.54
C LEU A 135 6.24 -17.92 -14.15
N ALA A 136 5.02 -17.96 -13.61
CA ALA A 136 4.69 -18.63 -12.36
C ALA A 136 4.21 -20.07 -12.63
N GLY A 137 5.10 -21.04 -12.43
CA GLY A 137 4.88 -22.47 -12.60
C GLY A 137 5.24 -23.07 -13.96
N GLU A 138 5.30 -24.41 -14.00
CA GLU A 138 5.85 -25.17 -15.13
C GLU A 138 4.90 -25.28 -16.34
N LYS A 139 3.58 -25.25 -16.09
CA LYS A 139 2.55 -25.58 -17.09
C LYS A 139 2.00 -24.36 -17.85
N ARG A 140 2.51 -23.16 -17.58
CA ARG A 140 2.01 -21.94 -18.25
C ARG A 140 2.62 -21.83 -19.64
N VAL A 141 1.75 -21.79 -20.66
CA VAL A 141 2.16 -21.60 -22.05
C VAL A 141 2.27 -20.09 -22.32
N PRO A 142 3.47 -19.56 -22.60
CA PRO A 142 3.62 -18.14 -22.92
C PRO A 142 2.97 -17.81 -24.27
N SER A 143 2.36 -16.64 -24.39
CA SER A 143 1.90 -16.11 -25.68
C SER A 143 3.09 -15.75 -26.59
N ALA A 144 2.86 -15.61 -27.90
CA ALA A 144 3.93 -15.33 -28.88
C ALA A 144 4.68 -14.01 -28.58
N ASP A 145 4.01 -13.06 -27.97
CA ASP A 145 4.50 -11.74 -27.63
C ASP A 145 5.11 -11.62 -26.22
N HIS A 146 5.11 -12.70 -25.44
CA HIS A 146 5.66 -12.76 -24.09
C HIS A 146 7.19 -12.80 -24.09
N ILE A 147 7.82 -12.26 -23.04
CA ILE A 147 9.28 -12.09 -22.95
C ILE A 147 10.06 -13.41 -23.11
N VAL A 148 9.56 -14.50 -22.54
CA VAL A 148 10.18 -15.84 -22.66
C VAL A 148 10.28 -16.31 -24.11
N ARG A 149 9.40 -15.85 -25.01
CA ARG A 149 9.43 -16.19 -26.44
C ARG A 149 10.16 -15.15 -27.28
N LYS A 150 9.99 -13.86 -26.99
CA LYS A 150 10.64 -12.77 -27.72
C LYS A 150 12.15 -12.68 -27.42
N HIS A 151 12.51 -12.92 -26.17
CA HIS A 151 13.86 -12.77 -25.64
C HIS A 151 14.21 -13.99 -24.76
N PRO A 152 14.30 -15.20 -25.33
CA PRO A 152 14.67 -16.39 -24.56
C PRO A 152 16.01 -16.22 -23.84
N GLU A 153 16.94 -15.44 -24.41
CA GLU A 153 18.25 -15.10 -23.86
C GLU A 153 18.21 -14.23 -22.60
N TRP A 154 17.06 -13.62 -22.29
CA TRP A 154 16.85 -12.84 -21.06
C TRP A 154 16.26 -13.65 -19.92
N THR A 155 15.87 -14.91 -20.17
CA THR A 155 15.09 -15.70 -19.22
C THR A 155 15.68 -17.07 -18.96
N MET A 156 15.49 -17.57 -17.75
CA MET A 156 15.97 -18.88 -17.33
C MET A 156 14.98 -19.60 -16.43
N LYS A 157 14.99 -20.93 -16.53
CA LYS A 157 14.25 -21.77 -15.59
C LYS A 157 15.00 -21.88 -14.28
N TYR A 158 14.29 -21.67 -13.18
CA TYR A 158 14.82 -21.85 -11.84
C TYR A 158 13.72 -22.40 -10.93
N GLY A 159 13.80 -23.70 -10.65
CA GLY A 159 12.71 -24.45 -10.03
C GLY A 159 11.49 -24.49 -10.96
N PRO A 160 10.25 -24.37 -10.41
CA PRO A 160 9.04 -24.43 -11.23
C PRO A 160 8.82 -23.19 -12.10
N ASP A 161 9.45 -22.06 -11.75
CA ASP A 161 9.24 -20.75 -12.35
C ASP A 161 10.25 -20.46 -13.46
N THR A 162 9.90 -19.51 -14.33
CA THR A 162 10.85 -18.85 -15.23
C THR A 162 11.13 -17.45 -14.71
N TRP A 163 12.40 -17.05 -14.69
CA TRP A 163 12.88 -15.77 -14.20
C TRP A 163 13.55 -14.98 -15.31
N MET A 164 13.41 -13.65 -15.28
CA MET A 164 14.21 -12.72 -16.07
C MET A 164 15.54 -12.49 -15.36
N ASP A 165 16.63 -12.31 -16.11
CA ASP A 165 17.95 -12.01 -15.56
C ASP A 165 18.08 -10.53 -15.18
N PRO A 166 18.17 -10.17 -13.89
CA PRO A 166 18.38 -8.76 -13.50
C PRO A 166 19.71 -8.21 -14.00
N GLY A 167 20.68 -9.07 -14.32
CA GLY A 167 21.99 -8.70 -14.87
C GLY A 167 21.95 -8.13 -16.27
N VAL A 168 20.91 -8.42 -17.04
CA VAL A 168 20.74 -7.90 -18.41
C VAL A 168 20.15 -6.47 -18.36
N PRO A 169 20.84 -5.45 -18.89
CA PRO A 169 20.34 -4.07 -18.86
C PRO A 169 18.96 -3.88 -19.50
N GLU A 170 18.69 -4.60 -20.59
CA GLU A 170 17.43 -4.55 -21.33
C GLU A 170 16.26 -5.14 -20.54
N VAL A 171 16.51 -6.16 -19.69
CA VAL A 171 15.51 -6.68 -18.75
C VAL A 171 15.13 -5.60 -17.75
N ARG A 172 16.11 -4.93 -17.14
CA ARG A 172 15.86 -3.84 -16.20
C ARG A 172 15.07 -2.72 -16.89
N ALA A 173 15.45 -2.35 -18.10
CA ALA A 173 14.75 -1.34 -18.90
C ALA A 173 13.28 -1.72 -19.18
N GLN A 174 13.01 -2.98 -19.55
CA GLN A 174 11.65 -3.48 -19.76
C GLN A 174 10.80 -3.41 -18.48
N VAL A 175 11.34 -3.86 -17.35
CA VAL A 175 10.64 -3.82 -16.04
C VAL A 175 10.31 -2.38 -15.65
N ILE A 176 11.28 -1.47 -15.78
CA ILE A 176 11.08 -0.04 -15.52
C ILE A 176 10.02 0.52 -16.46
N ALA A 177 10.06 0.21 -17.76
CA ALA A 177 9.09 0.70 -18.73
C ALA A 177 7.65 0.26 -18.38
N VAL A 178 7.46 -0.99 -17.95
CA VAL A 178 6.16 -1.53 -17.52
C VAL A 178 5.62 -0.80 -16.29
N ILE A 179 6.45 -0.59 -15.27
CA ILE A 179 6.06 0.14 -14.06
C ILE A 179 5.72 1.60 -14.38
N MET A 180 6.51 2.23 -15.26
CA MET A 180 6.29 3.62 -15.66
C MET A 180 5.05 3.78 -16.56
N ASP A 181 4.70 2.79 -17.38
CA ASP A 181 3.45 2.78 -18.14
C ASP A 181 2.22 2.85 -17.21
N VAL A 182 2.20 2.02 -16.17
CA VAL A 182 1.12 2.06 -15.17
C VAL A 182 1.11 3.39 -14.42
N THR A 183 2.28 3.86 -14.00
CA THR A 183 2.42 5.16 -13.31
C THR A 183 1.84 6.30 -14.13
N ARG A 184 2.05 6.31 -15.45
CA ARG A 184 1.51 7.33 -16.36
C ARG A 184 0.00 7.23 -16.51
N ARG A 185 -0.51 6.05 -16.84
CA ARG A 185 -1.87 5.88 -17.35
C ARG A 185 -2.95 5.77 -16.28
N TYR A 186 -2.62 5.26 -15.10
CA TYR A 186 -3.62 5.01 -14.05
C TYR A 186 -3.48 6.03 -12.91
N ASP A 187 -4.59 6.35 -12.24
CA ASP A 187 -4.61 7.22 -11.06
C ASP A 187 -4.33 6.43 -9.77
N VAL A 188 -3.29 5.60 -9.80
CA VAL A 188 -2.86 4.84 -8.61
C VAL A 188 -2.30 5.78 -7.54
N ASP A 189 -2.46 5.41 -6.27
CA ASP A 189 -1.90 6.14 -5.12
C ASP A 189 -0.47 5.69 -4.82
N GLY A 190 -0.11 4.49 -5.28
CA GLY A 190 1.22 3.96 -5.13
C GLY A 190 1.59 2.88 -6.14
N ILE A 191 2.89 2.65 -6.25
CA ILE A 191 3.52 1.50 -6.88
C ILE A 191 4.14 0.66 -5.77
N HIS A 192 4.00 -0.65 -5.87
CA HIS A 192 4.53 -1.60 -4.91
C HIS A 192 5.33 -2.71 -5.61
N ILE A 193 6.48 -3.07 -5.07
CA ILE A 193 7.17 -4.31 -5.41
C ILE A 193 7.37 -5.16 -4.15
N ASP A 194 7.28 -6.48 -4.30
CA ASP A 194 7.42 -7.44 -3.22
C ASP A 194 8.89 -7.87 -3.03
N ASP A 195 9.10 -9.07 -2.50
CA ASP A 195 10.37 -9.62 -2.05
C ASP A 195 11.15 -10.40 -3.11
N TYR A 196 10.60 -10.55 -4.31
CA TYR A 196 11.20 -11.34 -5.38
C TYR A 196 12.11 -10.48 -6.27
N PHE A 197 13.40 -10.48 -5.94
CA PHE A 197 14.45 -9.85 -6.74
C PHE A 197 15.15 -10.93 -7.58
N TYR A 198 16.29 -11.45 -7.12
CA TYR A 198 16.69 -12.82 -7.49
C TYR A 198 15.78 -13.84 -6.79
N PRO A 199 15.57 -15.04 -7.37
CA PRO A 199 14.72 -16.05 -6.76
C PRO A 199 15.26 -16.55 -5.43
N TYR A 200 14.34 -16.96 -4.55
CA TYR A 200 14.69 -17.70 -3.34
C TYR A 200 15.51 -18.95 -3.69
N PRO A 201 16.62 -19.21 -2.99
CA PRO A 201 17.44 -20.39 -3.24
C PRO A 201 16.64 -21.69 -3.19
N ILE A 202 16.79 -22.52 -4.21
CA ILE A 202 16.30 -23.89 -4.21
C ILE A 202 17.46 -24.86 -4.01
N THR A 203 17.14 -26.09 -3.63
CA THR A 203 18.13 -27.15 -3.51
C THR A 203 17.85 -28.30 -4.46
N ASP A 204 18.90 -28.99 -4.88
CA ASP A 204 18.80 -30.25 -5.61
C ASP A 204 18.32 -31.41 -4.70
N SER A 205 18.23 -32.62 -5.28
CA SER A 205 17.85 -33.83 -4.53
C SER A 205 18.84 -34.21 -3.42
N LYS A 206 20.05 -33.65 -3.42
CA LYS A 206 21.10 -33.83 -2.41
C LYS A 206 21.13 -32.69 -1.39
N LYS A 207 20.13 -31.80 -1.38
CA LYS A 207 20.05 -30.60 -0.53
C LYS A 207 21.17 -29.59 -0.77
N GLN A 208 21.80 -29.60 -1.93
CA GLN A 208 22.80 -28.60 -2.33
C GLN A 208 22.09 -27.42 -2.99
N LYS A 209 22.49 -26.19 -2.63
CA LYS A 209 21.95 -24.97 -3.24
C LYS A 209 22.22 -25.00 -4.75
N ILE A 210 21.18 -24.75 -5.53
CA ILE A 210 21.29 -24.56 -6.98
C ILE A 210 21.55 -23.07 -7.22
N GLU A 211 22.66 -22.75 -7.86
CA GLU A 211 22.98 -21.37 -8.23
C GLU A 211 22.03 -20.86 -9.32
N PHE A 212 21.70 -19.57 -9.24
CA PHE A 212 20.97 -18.90 -10.30
C PHE A 212 21.82 -18.88 -11.59
N PRO A 213 21.29 -19.30 -12.76
CA PRO A 213 22.11 -19.55 -13.95
C PRO A 213 22.40 -18.27 -14.75
N ASP A 214 23.00 -17.27 -14.11
CA ASP A 214 23.41 -15.99 -14.72
C ASP A 214 24.92 -15.91 -15.04
N SER A 215 25.61 -17.05 -15.05
CA SER A 215 27.07 -17.12 -15.22
C SER A 215 27.54 -16.53 -16.55
N GLU A 216 26.79 -16.72 -17.63
CA GLU A 216 27.11 -16.13 -18.93
C GLU A 216 26.95 -14.61 -18.92
N THR A 217 25.88 -14.10 -18.30
CA THR A 217 25.65 -12.65 -18.16
C THR A 217 26.74 -12.01 -17.30
N PHE A 218 27.12 -12.65 -16.20
CA PHE A 218 28.23 -12.20 -15.36
C PHE A 218 29.57 -12.24 -16.10
N ALA A 219 29.84 -13.29 -16.88
CA ALA A 219 31.06 -13.38 -17.69
C ALA A 219 31.16 -12.25 -18.72
N ARG A 220 30.04 -11.90 -19.38
CA ARG A 220 29.98 -10.73 -20.29
C ARG A 220 30.25 -9.43 -19.54
N TYR A 221 29.69 -9.25 -18.34
CA TYR A 221 29.99 -8.10 -17.49
C TYR A 221 31.49 -8.00 -17.16
N LYS A 222 32.13 -9.10 -16.76
CA LYS A 222 33.59 -9.14 -16.49
C LYS A 222 34.42 -8.86 -17.73
N ALA A 223 34.06 -9.43 -18.88
CA ALA A 223 34.75 -9.21 -20.15
C ALA A 223 34.70 -7.74 -20.60
N ASN A 224 33.64 -7.02 -20.26
CA ASN A 224 33.47 -5.59 -20.53
C ASN A 224 34.11 -4.69 -19.44
N GLY A 225 35.01 -5.22 -18.61
CA GLY A 225 35.73 -4.45 -17.59
C GLY A 225 35.03 -4.34 -16.23
N GLY A 226 33.99 -5.15 -15.99
CA GLY A 226 33.29 -5.22 -14.72
C GLY A 226 34.21 -5.65 -13.56
N MET A 227 34.22 -4.88 -12.47
CA MET A 227 35.14 -5.09 -11.34
C MET A 227 34.48 -5.77 -10.13
N LEU A 228 33.15 -5.80 -10.06
CA LEU A 228 32.44 -6.42 -8.94
C LEU A 228 32.53 -7.95 -8.96
N GLU A 229 32.51 -8.52 -7.77
CA GLU A 229 32.25 -9.95 -7.55
C GLU A 229 30.76 -10.27 -7.76
N LEU A 230 30.45 -11.54 -8.02
CA LEU A 230 29.12 -11.98 -8.46
C LEU A 230 27.98 -11.42 -7.60
N THR A 231 28.02 -11.60 -6.27
CA THR A 231 26.91 -11.16 -5.42
C THR A 231 26.83 -9.64 -5.28
N ALA A 232 27.96 -8.94 -5.32
CA ALA A 232 27.99 -7.47 -5.35
C ALA A 232 27.42 -6.92 -6.67
N TRP A 233 27.72 -7.57 -7.79
CA TRP A 233 27.13 -7.26 -9.09
C TRP A 233 25.63 -7.51 -9.11
N ARG A 234 25.16 -8.66 -8.60
CA ARG A 234 23.73 -8.97 -8.44
C ARG A 234 23.00 -7.87 -7.65
N ARG A 235 23.56 -7.46 -6.50
CA ARG A 235 23.02 -6.34 -5.71
C ARG A 235 23.00 -5.02 -6.48
N GLN A 236 24.09 -4.67 -7.17
CA GLN A 236 24.14 -3.43 -7.96
C GLN A 236 23.01 -3.38 -9.00
N ASN A 237 22.74 -4.48 -9.70
CA ASN A 237 21.68 -4.54 -10.70
C ASN A 237 20.28 -4.26 -10.09
N VAL A 238 20.01 -4.82 -8.91
CA VAL A 238 18.75 -4.58 -8.18
C VAL A 238 18.69 -3.16 -7.64
N ASP A 239 19.76 -2.68 -7.01
CA ASP A 239 19.87 -1.32 -6.45
C ASP A 239 19.60 -0.24 -7.51
N GLU A 240 20.22 -0.37 -8.69
CA GLU A 240 20.01 0.56 -9.79
C GLU A 240 18.57 0.52 -10.31
N THR A 241 17.97 -0.68 -10.39
CA THR A 241 16.56 -0.82 -10.77
C THR A 241 15.65 -0.09 -9.78
N VAL A 242 15.82 -0.34 -8.49
CA VAL A 242 15.04 0.29 -7.41
C VAL A 242 15.17 1.81 -7.45
N ARG A 243 16.41 2.32 -7.58
CA ARG A 243 16.68 3.76 -7.67
C ARG A 243 15.99 4.39 -8.89
N ILE A 244 16.12 3.79 -10.07
CA ILE A 244 15.53 4.33 -11.31
C ILE A 244 14.01 4.28 -11.26
N ILE A 245 13.41 3.23 -10.69
CA ILE A 245 11.95 3.18 -10.47
C ILE A 245 11.51 4.33 -9.58
N TYR A 246 12.16 4.53 -8.42
CA TYR A 246 11.82 5.63 -7.52
C TYR A 246 11.91 6.99 -8.22
N GLU A 247 13.07 7.29 -8.81
CA GLU A 247 13.31 8.56 -9.51
C GLU A 247 12.31 8.78 -10.65
N GLY A 248 12.04 7.74 -11.45
CA GLY A 248 11.08 7.77 -12.54
C GLY A 248 9.66 8.08 -12.06
N ILE A 249 9.18 7.40 -11.00
CA ILE A 249 7.87 7.67 -10.40
C ILE A 249 7.83 9.11 -9.89
N LYS A 250 8.87 9.56 -9.17
CA LYS A 250 8.90 10.93 -8.63
C LYS A 250 8.87 11.99 -9.72
N ALA A 251 9.54 11.75 -10.86
CA ALA A 251 9.57 12.65 -12.00
C ALA A 251 8.23 12.69 -12.76
N GLU A 252 7.53 11.54 -12.86
CA GLU A 252 6.26 11.42 -13.59
C GLU A 252 5.08 11.94 -12.76
N LYS A 253 4.92 11.41 -11.54
CA LYS A 253 3.86 11.77 -10.60
C LYS A 253 4.44 11.73 -9.20
N ARG A 254 5.01 12.85 -8.75
CA ARG A 254 5.69 12.97 -7.45
C ARG A 254 4.90 12.35 -6.29
N TYR A 255 3.58 12.52 -6.29
CA TYR A 255 2.68 12.06 -5.24
C TYR A 255 2.45 10.54 -5.18
N VAL A 256 2.67 9.81 -6.27
CA VAL A 256 2.46 8.35 -6.31
C VAL A 256 3.52 7.71 -5.44
N LYS A 257 3.14 7.09 -4.31
CA LYS A 257 4.10 6.50 -3.38
C LYS A 257 4.82 5.32 -4.04
N PHE A 258 6.12 5.19 -3.85
CA PHE A 258 6.81 3.93 -4.15
C PHE A 258 7.07 3.17 -2.86
N GLY A 259 6.68 1.90 -2.78
CA GLY A 259 7.06 1.08 -1.65
C GLY A 259 7.51 -0.32 -2.02
N ILE A 260 8.28 -0.88 -1.11
CA ILE A 260 8.94 -2.18 -1.28
C ILE A 260 8.61 -3.03 -0.06
N SER A 261 8.22 -4.28 -0.29
CA SER A 261 8.03 -5.30 0.75
C SER A 261 9.14 -6.34 0.68
N PRO A 262 10.35 -6.03 1.19
CA PRO A 262 11.45 -6.99 1.17
C PRO A 262 11.26 -8.06 2.26
N PHE A 263 12.10 -9.09 2.21
CA PHE A 263 12.18 -10.05 3.31
C PHE A 263 12.40 -9.36 4.67
N GLY A 264 11.86 -9.96 5.74
CA GLY A 264 11.74 -9.30 7.04
C GLY A 264 13.05 -8.93 7.73
N LEU A 265 14.15 -9.63 7.42
CA LEU A 265 15.51 -9.31 7.88
C LEU A 265 16.36 -8.84 6.71
N TRP A 266 17.34 -7.96 6.95
CA TRP A 266 18.31 -7.55 5.93
C TRP A 266 19.35 -8.65 5.68
N ARG A 267 19.98 -9.12 6.76
CA ARG A 267 20.99 -10.19 6.79
C ARG A 267 20.96 -10.90 8.14
N PRO A 268 21.37 -12.18 8.24
CA PRO A 268 21.59 -12.84 9.51
C PRO A 268 22.61 -12.08 10.35
N ASN A 269 22.45 -12.11 11.67
CA ASN A 269 23.25 -11.39 12.66
C ASN A 269 23.13 -9.85 12.59
N TYR A 270 22.03 -9.35 12.00
CA TYR A 270 21.65 -7.94 12.05
C TYR A 270 20.15 -7.82 12.42
N PRO A 271 19.83 -7.51 13.69
CA PRO A 271 20.75 -7.23 14.82
C PRO A 271 21.55 -8.45 15.31
N GLU A 272 22.54 -8.24 16.19
CA GLU A 272 23.39 -9.33 16.71
C GLU A 272 22.55 -10.47 17.32
N ASP A 273 23.03 -11.71 17.17
CA ASP A 273 22.37 -12.96 17.61
C ASP A 273 21.00 -13.26 16.98
N THR A 274 20.58 -12.52 15.94
CA THR A 274 19.37 -12.80 15.18
C THR A 274 19.66 -13.46 13.83
N GLY A 275 18.61 -13.95 13.16
CA GLY A 275 18.72 -14.42 11.78
C GLY A 275 17.99 -15.73 11.53
N GLY A 276 17.81 -16.03 10.24
CA GLY A 276 17.27 -17.30 9.74
C GLY A 276 18.25 -17.98 8.79
N GLY A 277 17.79 -19.03 8.10
CA GLY A 277 18.61 -19.77 7.12
C GLY A 277 18.83 -19.06 5.78
N LEU A 278 18.27 -17.86 5.59
CA LEU A 278 18.36 -17.07 4.36
C LEU A 278 19.16 -15.79 4.63
N ASP A 279 20.05 -15.41 3.72
CA ASP A 279 20.69 -14.08 3.68
C ASP A 279 20.18 -13.29 2.47
N PRO A 280 19.09 -12.50 2.60
CA PRO A 280 18.50 -11.76 1.48
C PRO A 280 19.48 -10.86 0.70
N TYR A 281 20.48 -10.32 1.39
CA TYR A 281 21.51 -9.49 0.78
C TYR A 281 22.41 -10.27 -0.20
N GLU A 282 22.70 -11.54 0.09
CA GLU A 282 23.51 -12.40 -0.78
C GLU A 282 22.64 -13.24 -1.72
N ASP A 283 21.57 -13.81 -1.20
CA ASP A 283 20.72 -14.79 -1.89
C ASP A 283 19.74 -14.14 -2.86
N LEU A 284 19.14 -13.00 -2.48
CA LEU A 284 18.14 -12.31 -3.30
C LEU A 284 18.73 -11.08 -4.02
N GLY A 285 19.98 -10.73 -3.76
CA GLY A 285 20.58 -9.47 -4.24
C GLY A 285 19.87 -8.23 -3.68
N ALA A 286 19.21 -8.36 -2.52
CA ALA A 286 18.37 -7.33 -1.95
C ALA A 286 19.09 -6.52 -0.86
N ASP A 287 19.76 -5.42 -1.23
CA ASP A 287 20.32 -4.49 -0.25
C ASP A 287 19.26 -3.52 0.31
N SER A 288 18.26 -4.11 0.98
CA SER A 288 17.05 -3.40 1.40
C SER A 288 17.33 -2.28 2.42
N ARG A 289 18.40 -2.42 3.21
CA ARG A 289 18.92 -1.35 4.09
C ARG A 289 19.40 -0.15 3.30
N LYS A 290 20.14 -0.36 2.20
CA LYS A 290 20.61 0.72 1.32
C LYS A 290 19.45 1.48 0.69
N TRP A 291 18.40 0.79 0.24
CA TRP A 291 17.23 1.44 -0.37
C TRP A 291 16.51 2.36 0.62
N LEU A 292 16.31 1.88 1.86
CA LEU A 292 15.72 2.66 2.94
C LEU A 292 16.59 3.86 3.32
N GLN A 293 17.91 3.65 3.50
CA GLN A 293 18.84 4.70 3.93
C GLN A 293 19.07 5.79 2.88
N ASN A 294 18.93 5.46 1.59
CA ASN A 294 18.98 6.44 0.50
C ASN A 294 17.60 7.05 0.19
N GLY A 295 16.53 6.58 0.84
CA GLY A 295 15.18 7.09 0.63
C GLY A 295 14.61 6.77 -0.75
N TRP A 296 15.06 5.68 -1.38
CA TRP A 296 14.55 5.16 -2.67
C TRP A 296 13.21 4.43 -2.52
N VAL A 297 12.45 4.81 -1.51
CA VAL A 297 11.09 4.38 -1.17
C VAL A 297 10.41 5.53 -0.43
N ASP A 298 9.09 5.56 -0.50
CA ASP A 298 8.23 6.39 0.33
C ASP A 298 7.69 5.60 1.52
N TYR A 299 7.47 4.29 1.33
CA TYR A 299 7.17 3.39 2.44
C TYR A 299 7.91 2.06 2.29
N PHE A 300 8.29 1.50 3.44
CA PHE A 300 9.03 0.27 3.55
C PHE A 300 8.21 -0.74 4.36
N THR A 301 8.04 -1.93 3.80
CA THR A 301 7.12 -2.95 4.33
C THR A 301 7.87 -4.26 4.57
N PRO A 302 8.81 -4.31 5.53
CA PRO A 302 9.54 -5.54 5.79
C PRO A 302 8.55 -6.65 6.16
N GLN A 303 8.72 -7.82 5.56
CA GLN A 303 7.86 -8.98 5.78
C GLN A 303 8.13 -9.61 7.15
N LEU A 304 7.66 -8.97 8.22
CA LEU A 304 7.79 -9.43 9.60
C LEU A 304 6.76 -10.53 9.87
N TYR A 305 6.91 -11.65 9.16
CA TYR A 305 5.96 -12.75 9.14
C TYR A 305 6.10 -13.72 10.30
N TRP A 306 6.84 -13.35 11.34
CA TRP A 306 7.04 -14.13 12.54
C TRP A 306 6.15 -13.65 13.67
N THR A 307 5.95 -14.50 14.67
CA THR A 307 5.31 -14.09 15.92
C THR A 307 6.25 -13.18 16.72
N ILE A 308 5.69 -12.41 17.64
CA ILE A 308 6.40 -11.50 18.54
C ILE A 308 7.54 -12.24 19.25
N ASP A 309 7.24 -13.41 19.80
CA ASP A 309 8.18 -14.19 20.61
C ASP A 309 9.02 -15.19 19.80
N ARG A 310 9.04 -15.11 18.47
CA ARG A 310 9.80 -16.06 17.64
C ARG A 310 11.30 -15.95 17.96
N PRO A 311 11.98 -17.01 18.41
CA PRO A 311 13.41 -16.96 18.69
C PRO A 311 14.21 -16.53 17.45
N LYS A 312 15.12 -15.56 17.63
CA LYS A 312 16.01 -14.97 16.58
C LYS A 312 15.31 -14.25 15.43
N LEU A 313 13.98 -14.29 15.38
CA LEU A 313 13.14 -13.78 14.27
C LEU A 313 11.96 -12.96 14.78
N GLY A 314 11.99 -12.52 16.04
CA GLY A 314 10.86 -11.87 16.71
C GLY A 314 10.41 -10.60 16.01
N PHE A 315 9.09 -10.42 15.88
CA PHE A 315 8.47 -9.28 15.22
C PHE A 315 8.98 -7.94 15.77
N ILE A 316 8.99 -7.78 17.10
CA ILE A 316 9.40 -6.54 17.77
C ILE A 316 10.85 -6.22 17.47
N THR A 317 11.73 -7.23 17.58
CA THR A 317 13.17 -7.07 17.36
C THR A 317 13.47 -6.50 15.98
N TYR A 318 12.87 -7.05 14.93
CA TYR A 318 13.11 -6.54 13.58
C TYR A 318 12.40 -5.23 13.29
N TYR A 319 11.21 -5.00 13.86
CA TYR A 319 10.55 -3.71 13.71
C TYR A 319 11.38 -2.58 14.32
N ASP A 320 11.83 -2.74 15.57
CA ASP A 320 12.67 -1.75 16.24
C ASP A 320 14.02 -1.55 15.49
N TRP A 321 14.63 -2.63 14.99
CA TRP A 321 15.85 -2.53 14.17
C TRP A 321 15.64 -1.74 12.87
N TRP A 322 14.54 -1.98 12.15
CA TRP A 322 14.23 -1.24 10.92
C TRP A 322 13.97 0.24 11.19
N LEU A 323 13.32 0.58 12.32
CA LEU A 323 13.16 1.97 12.75
C LEU A 323 14.52 2.67 12.90
N GLU A 324 15.52 1.98 13.45
CA GLU A 324 16.89 2.51 13.60
C GLU A 324 17.62 2.68 12.26
N GLN A 325 17.30 1.87 11.25
CA GLN A 325 17.92 1.99 9.93
C GLN A 325 17.33 3.11 9.07
N ASN A 326 16.21 3.72 9.49
CA ASN A 326 15.45 4.67 8.69
C ASN A 326 16.00 6.11 8.78
N THR A 327 17.16 6.34 8.18
CA THR A 327 17.83 7.65 8.19
C THR A 327 17.09 8.75 7.45
N MET A 328 16.14 8.39 6.58
CA MET A 328 15.38 9.32 5.73
C MET A 328 13.96 9.60 6.23
N GLY A 329 13.58 9.04 7.38
CA GLY A 329 12.24 9.23 7.96
C GLY A 329 11.10 8.77 7.06
N ARG A 330 11.34 7.74 6.23
CA ARG A 330 10.30 7.12 5.38
C ARG A 330 9.33 6.33 6.21
N HIS A 331 8.14 6.06 5.69
CA HIS A 331 7.18 5.25 6.44
C HIS A 331 7.71 3.82 6.60
N ILE A 332 7.59 3.25 7.80
CA ILE A 332 7.84 1.81 8.02
C ILE A 332 6.52 1.18 8.45
N TRP A 333 5.92 0.44 7.52
CA TRP A 333 4.62 -0.22 7.68
C TRP A 333 4.81 -1.72 7.45
N PRO A 334 5.15 -2.50 8.49
CA PRO A 334 5.54 -3.91 8.32
C PRO A 334 4.38 -4.76 7.79
N GLY A 335 4.76 -5.81 7.05
CA GLY A 335 3.84 -6.86 6.64
C GLY A 335 3.63 -7.86 7.78
N MET A 336 2.37 -8.12 8.15
CA MET A 336 1.97 -9.11 9.15
C MET A 336 1.32 -10.32 8.47
N ASN A 337 1.83 -11.52 8.74
CA ASN A 337 1.31 -12.74 8.10
C ASN A 337 0.01 -13.24 8.75
N SER A 338 -1.09 -12.60 8.40
CA SER A 338 -2.45 -12.97 8.83
C SER A 338 -2.93 -14.29 8.21
N SER A 339 -2.35 -14.76 7.11
CA SER A 339 -2.70 -16.06 6.51
C SER A 339 -2.25 -17.27 7.34
N LYS A 340 -1.40 -17.05 8.35
CA LYS A 340 -0.96 -18.06 9.29
C LYS A 340 -1.86 -18.22 10.52
N ILE A 341 -2.98 -17.51 10.59
CA ILE A 341 -3.98 -17.74 11.64
C ILE A 341 -4.50 -19.19 11.53
N GLY A 342 -4.47 -19.91 12.65
CA GLY A 342 -4.84 -21.33 12.72
C GLY A 342 -3.69 -22.30 12.42
N ASP A 343 -2.51 -21.78 12.06
CA ASP A 343 -1.27 -22.56 11.93
C ASP A 343 -0.35 -22.28 13.15
N ASP A 344 0.43 -21.20 13.10
CA ASP A 344 1.39 -20.84 14.15
C ASP A 344 0.94 -19.67 15.05
N ARG A 345 -0.19 -19.02 14.72
CA ARG A 345 -0.73 -17.88 15.47
C ARG A 345 -2.25 -17.83 15.46
N ASN A 346 -2.80 -16.96 16.31
CA ASN A 346 -4.23 -16.64 16.36
C ASN A 346 -4.46 -15.15 16.04
N ALA A 347 -5.72 -14.71 15.98
CA ALA A 347 -6.03 -13.30 15.74
C ALA A 347 -5.45 -12.37 16.83
N GLY A 348 -5.41 -12.81 18.09
CA GLY A 348 -4.84 -12.05 19.20
C GLY A 348 -3.37 -11.69 19.00
N GLU A 349 -2.56 -12.58 18.40
CA GLU A 349 -1.18 -12.29 18.02
C GLU A 349 -1.10 -11.12 17.02
N ILE A 350 -1.96 -11.12 15.98
CA ILE A 350 -1.99 -10.03 14.99
C ILE A 350 -2.43 -8.72 15.64
N LEU A 351 -3.43 -8.75 16.51
CA LEU A 351 -3.87 -7.56 17.27
C LEU A 351 -2.76 -7.05 18.22
N HIS A 352 -1.97 -7.95 18.80
CA HIS A 352 -0.84 -7.58 19.65
C HIS A 352 0.27 -6.91 18.83
N GLN A 353 0.57 -7.43 17.63
CA GLN A 353 1.48 -6.78 16.69
C GLN A 353 1.02 -5.36 16.35
N MET A 354 -0.27 -5.13 16.08
CA MET A 354 -0.81 -3.78 15.88
C MET A 354 -0.62 -2.86 17.10
N SER A 355 -0.81 -3.39 18.33
CA SER A 355 -0.57 -2.62 19.57
C SER A 355 0.88 -2.16 19.66
N VAL A 356 1.84 -3.06 19.39
CA VAL A 356 3.27 -2.73 19.38
C VAL A 356 3.56 -1.57 18.43
N LEU A 357 3.00 -1.60 17.21
CA LEU A 357 3.23 -0.52 16.23
C LEU A 357 2.72 0.83 16.75
N ARG A 358 1.56 0.84 17.43
CA ARG A 358 0.97 2.05 18.02
C ARG A 358 1.76 2.54 19.24
N GLU A 359 2.28 1.64 20.06
CA GLU A 359 3.17 1.96 21.19
C GLU A 359 4.48 2.62 20.73
N ARG A 360 4.94 2.32 19.52
CA ARG A 360 6.08 3.00 18.87
C ARG A 360 5.69 4.29 18.15
N GLY A 361 4.48 4.79 18.34
CA GLY A 361 3.92 5.98 17.69
C GLY A 361 4.75 7.26 17.82
N LEU A 362 5.57 7.38 18.87
CA LEU A 362 6.51 8.50 19.06
C LEU A 362 7.71 8.45 18.10
N LYS A 363 8.09 7.26 17.62
CA LYS A 363 9.19 7.07 16.66
C LYS A 363 8.69 7.08 15.22
N MET A 364 7.51 6.52 14.97
CA MET A 364 6.93 6.38 13.64
C MET A 364 5.41 6.40 13.71
N THR A 365 4.75 7.13 12.82
CA THR A 365 3.28 7.07 12.75
C THR A 365 2.86 5.64 12.39
N PRO A 366 1.94 5.02 13.14
CA PRO A 366 1.66 3.60 12.99
C PRO A 366 1.07 3.27 11.62
N GLY A 367 1.34 2.05 11.17
CA GLY A 367 0.68 1.47 10.03
C GLY A 367 1.25 0.10 9.67
N HIS A 368 0.49 -0.67 8.89
CA HIS A 368 0.84 -2.05 8.55
C HIS A 368 0.07 -2.54 7.33
N PHE A 369 0.50 -3.70 6.83
CA PHE A 369 -0.22 -4.45 5.83
C PHE A 369 -0.47 -5.91 6.27
N HIS A 370 -1.66 -6.42 5.99
CA HIS A 370 -2.00 -7.83 6.20
C HIS A 370 -1.60 -8.68 4.98
N TRP A 371 -0.69 -9.64 5.17
CA TRP A 371 -0.48 -10.73 4.21
C TRP A 371 -1.35 -11.94 4.62
N ASN A 372 -2.41 -12.27 3.89
CA ASN A 372 -3.05 -11.48 2.81
C ASN A 372 -4.53 -11.22 3.15
N PHE A 373 -5.22 -10.52 2.26
CA PHE A 373 -6.59 -10.07 2.50
C PHE A 373 -7.58 -11.22 2.73
N GLY A 374 -7.27 -12.43 2.24
CA GLY A 374 -8.11 -13.62 2.43
C GLY A 374 -8.44 -13.93 3.89
N SER A 375 -7.53 -13.65 4.83
CA SER A 375 -7.79 -13.87 6.26
C SER A 375 -8.80 -12.89 6.85
N LEU A 376 -8.78 -11.64 6.42
CA LEU A 376 -9.77 -10.65 6.82
C LEU A 376 -11.11 -10.94 6.13
N HIS A 377 -11.09 -11.14 4.82
CA HIS A 377 -12.29 -11.39 4.03
C HIS A 377 -13.08 -12.62 4.50
N LYS A 378 -12.38 -13.71 4.87
CA LYS A 378 -13.01 -14.95 5.37
C LYS A 378 -13.23 -14.94 6.89
N ASP A 379 -12.93 -13.83 7.57
CA ASP A 379 -12.94 -13.72 9.04
C ASP A 379 -12.22 -14.89 9.74
N LEU A 380 -11.05 -15.28 9.20
CA LEU A 380 -10.31 -16.43 9.68
C LEU A 380 -9.91 -16.25 11.14
N GLY A 381 -10.31 -17.18 12.01
CA GLY A 381 -10.09 -17.08 13.45
C GLY A 381 -10.71 -15.85 14.10
N LYS A 382 -11.78 -15.30 13.52
CA LYS A 382 -12.46 -14.05 13.93
C LYS A 382 -11.61 -12.79 13.79
N LEU A 383 -10.60 -12.81 12.90
CA LEU A 383 -9.69 -11.67 12.74
C LEU A 383 -10.41 -10.38 12.33
N ALA A 384 -11.31 -10.41 11.34
CA ALA A 384 -12.04 -9.23 10.91
C ALA A 384 -13.01 -8.75 12.00
N THR A 385 -13.69 -9.68 12.68
CA THR A 385 -14.55 -9.37 13.83
C THR A 385 -13.77 -8.63 14.92
N TYR A 386 -12.65 -9.20 15.40
CA TYR A 386 -11.85 -8.56 16.45
C TYR A 386 -11.16 -7.28 16.00
N THR A 387 -10.78 -7.20 14.72
CA THR A 387 -10.22 -5.98 14.15
C THR A 387 -11.23 -4.83 14.24
N LYS A 388 -12.48 -5.04 13.81
CA LYS A 388 -13.55 -4.04 13.91
C LYS A 388 -13.88 -3.66 15.35
N GLU A 389 -13.97 -4.65 16.24
CA GLU A 389 -14.37 -4.44 17.63
C GLU A 389 -13.27 -3.79 18.50
N ARG A 390 -11.99 -4.00 18.17
CA ARG A 390 -10.88 -3.71 19.11
C ARG A 390 -9.75 -2.89 18.51
N ALA A 391 -9.48 -3.02 17.21
CA ALA A 391 -8.32 -2.40 16.59
C ALA A 391 -8.69 -1.16 15.75
N TYR A 392 -9.71 -1.26 14.90
CA TYR A 392 -10.10 -0.22 13.93
C TYR A 392 -11.37 0.53 14.35
N THR A 393 -11.59 0.67 15.66
CA THR A 393 -12.79 1.29 16.25
C THR A 393 -12.92 2.79 15.97
N THR A 394 -11.88 3.41 15.43
CA THR A 394 -11.90 4.80 14.97
C THR A 394 -11.44 4.86 13.51
N HIS A 395 -12.15 5.64 12.71
CA HIS A 395 -11.74 5.92 11.34
C HIS A 395 -10.40 6.67 11.35
N ALA A 396 -9.43 6.18 10.59
CA ALA A 396 -8.09 6.76 10.48
C ALA A 396 -7.74 6.97 9.02
N ILE A 397 -7.11 8.10 8.73
CA ILE A 397 -6.60 8.39 7.40
C ILE A 397 -5.14 7.94 7.28
N PRO A 398 -4.63 7.68 6.07
CA PRO A 398 -3.21 7.40 5.87
C PRO A 398 -2.30 8.50 6.46
N PRO A 399 -1.12 8.15 6.99
CA PRO A 399 -0.12 9.11 7.42
C PRO A 399 0.32 10.04 6.28
N ALA A 400 0.56 11.32 6.60
CA ALA A 400 1.08 12.27 5.63
C ALA A 400 2.51 11.90 5.21
N SER A 401 2.87 12.16 3.96
CA SER A 401 4.20 11.94 3.37
C SER A 401 4.82 13.30 3.02
N PRO A 402 5.34 14.05 4.01
CA PRO A 402 5.74 15.46 3.85
C PRO A 402 6.91 15.70 2.88
N TRP A 403 7.61 14.65 2.46
CA TRP A 403 8.66 14.75 1.42
C TRP A 403 8.09 14.70 -0.02
N LEU A 404 6.82 14.28 -0.18
CA LEU A 404 6.13 14.24 -1.47
C LEU A 404 5.42 15.56 -1.79
N SER A 405 4.76 16.14 -0.79
CA SER A 405 4.04 17.41 -0.87
C SER A 405 4.02 18.09 0.49
N GLN A 406 4.02 19.42 0.50
CA GLN A 406 3.88 20.27 1.70
C GLN A 406 2.81 21.36 1.48
N SER A 407 1.81 21.07 0.65
CA SER A 407 0.79 22.03 0.30
C SER A 407 -0.06 22.40 1.52
N VAL A 408 -0.17 23.68 1.84
CA VAL A 408 -1.10 24.15 2.87
C VAL A 408 -2.45 24.41 2.20
N LEU A 409 -3.40 23.50 2.41
CA LEU A 409 -4.73 23.60 1.81
C LEU A 409 -5.65 24.47 2.69
N PRO A 410 -6.35 25.47 2.10
CA PRO A 410 -7.24 26.34 2.86
C PRO A 410 -8.48 25.59 3.34
N ALA A 411 -9.17 26.18 4.32
CA ALA A 411 -10.47 25.70 4.75
C ALA A 411 -11.47 25.79 3.58
N PRO A 412 -12.20 24.71 3.26
CA PRO A 412 -13.28 24.78 2.28
C PRO A 412 -14.47 25.58 2.83
N LEU A 413 -15.28 26.10 1.92
CA LEU A 413 -16.63 26.57 2.24
C LEU A 413 -17.52 25.34 2.47
N VAL A 414 -18.17 25.26 3.63
CA VAL A 414 -19.03 24.14 4.01
C VAL A 414 -20.45 24.65 4.27
N GLY A 415 -21.42 24.08 3.56
CA GLY A 415 -22.82 24.45 3.60
C GLY A 415 -23.74 23.25 3.84
N LYS A 416 -25.00 23.55 4.14
CA LYS A 416 -26.06 22.56 4.34
C LYS A 416 -27.10 22.69 3.24
N THR A 417 -27.61 21.56 2.78
CA THR A 417 -28.73 21.47 1.84
C THR A 417 -29.72 20.40 2.32
N VAL A 418 -30.96 20.45 1.83
CA VAL A 418 -31.99 19.45 2.16
C VAL A 418 -32.61 18.85 0.88
N PRO A 419 -31.81 18.21 0.00
CA PRO A 419 -32.35 17.56 -1.18
C PRO A 419 -33.25 16.38 -0.79
N GLY A 420 -34.47 16.34 -1.30
CA GLY A 420 -35.41 15.24 -1.04
C GLY A 420 -35.78 15.03 0.44
N GLY A 421 -35.66 16.07 1.28
CA GLY A 421 -36.00 15.99 2.70
C GLY A 421 -34.90 15.46 3.62
N LYS A 422 -33.73 15.09 3.09
CA LYS A 422 -32.57 14.63 3.87
C LYS A 422 -31.54 15.73 4.05
N LEU A 423 -31.13 15.99 5.30
CA LEU A 423 -30.07 16.95 5.59
C LEU A 423 -28.75 16.43 5.00
N THR A 424 -28.13 17.25 4.14
CA THR A 424 -26.91 16.94 3.41
C THR A 424 -25.90 18.05 3.66
N VAL A 425 -24.64 17.70 3.86
CA VAL A 425 -23.52 18.64 3.90
C VAL A 425 -22.87 18.69 2.51
N ALA A 426 -22.53 19.88 2.04
CA ALA A 426 -21.84 20.10 0.78
C ALA A 426 -20.66 21.05 0.98
N TRP A 427 -19.59 20.85 0.22
CA TRP A 427 -18.37 21.64 0.36
C TRP A 427 -17.74 21.97 -0.99
N LYS A 428 -16.95 23.04 -1.00
CA LYS A 428 -16.12 23.44 -2.15
C LYS A 428 -14.98 24.34 -1.68
N HIS A 429 -13.92 24.40 -2.47
CA HIS A 429 -12.94 25.48 -2.31
C HIS A 429 -13.55 26.82 -2.70
N GLU A 430 -13.16 27.88 -2.01
CA GLU A 430 -13.50 29.26 -2.42
C GLU A 430 -12.82 29.60 -3.75
N ASP A 431 -11.53 29.28 -3.88
CA ASP A 431 -10.79 29.31 -5.14
C ASP A 431 -10.70 27.89 -5.74
N PRO A 432 -11.39 27.62 -6.88
CA PRO A 432 -11.40 26.30 -7.50
C PRO A 432 -10.03 25.73 -7.87
N ARG A 433 -8.99 26.56 -8.00
CA ARG A 433 -7.63 26.11 -8.34
C ARG A 433 -7.06 25.14 -7.30
N TRP A 434 -7.51 25.21 -6.04
CA TRP A 434 -7.11 24.29 -4.99
C TRP A 434 -7.58 22.84 -5.21
N MET A 435 -8.53 22.61 -6.12
CA MET A 435 -8.90 21.25 -6.54
C MET A 435 -7.75 20.50 -7.22
N ASN A 436 -6.77 21.20 -7.81
CA ASN A 436 -5.59 20.57 -8.41
C ASN A 436 -4.63 19.99 -7.36
N ALA A 437 -4.66 20.55 -6.14
CA ALA A 437 -3.83 20.11 -5.02
C ALA A 437 -4.60 19.20 -4.04
N THR A 438 -5.92 19.07 -4.20
CA THR A 438 -6.79 18.25 -3.34
C THR A 438 -6.96 16.87 -3.94
N ARG A 439 -6.66 15.83 -3.16
CA ARG A 439 -6.89 14.43 -3.54
C ARG A 439 -8.03 13.81 -2.76
N TRP A 440 -8.16 14.18 -1.49
CA TRP A 440 -9.12 13.63 -0.57
C TRP A 440 -9.86 14.72 0.19
N TRP A 441 -11.03 14.40 0.70
CA TRP A 441 -11.75 15.19 1.70
C TRP A 441 -11.91 14.35 2.96
N VAL A 442 -11.70 14.96 4.12
CA VAL A 442 -11.86 14.30 5.42
C VAL A 442 -13.02 14.95 6.15
N MET A 443 -14.04 14.16 6.46
CA MET A 443 -15.18 14.60 7.24
C MET A 443 -15.03 14.20 8.70
N GLN A 444 -15.13 15.19 9.59
CA GLN A 444 -15.25 15.00 11.02
C GLN A 444 -16.62 15.50 11.49
N ALA A 445 -17.20 14.84 12.48
CA ALA A 445 -18.48 15.22 13.06
C ALA A 445 -18.36 15.40 14.58
N LEU A 446 -19.04 16.42 15.11
CA LEU A 446 -19.16 16.66 16.54
C LEU A 446 -20.37 15.88 17.06
N ILE A 447 -20.12 14.72 17.67
CA ILE A 447 -21.14 13.82 18.21
C ILE A 447 -20.89 13.66 19.71
N ASN A 448 -21.93 13.86 20.53
CA ASN A 448 -21.84 13.78 22.00
C ASN A 448 -20.69 14.63 22.58
N GLY A 449 -20.47 15.82 22.04
CA GLY A 449 -19.42 16.74 22.48
C GLY A 449 -18.00 16.39 22.03
N LYS A 450 -17.80 15.33 21.25
CA LYS A 450 -16.49 14.89 20.74
C LYS A 450 -16.44 14.92 19.21
N TRP A 451 -15.37 15.49 18.67
CA TRP A 451 -15.07 15.37 17.24
C TRP A 451 -14.54 13.97 16.93
N ILE A 452 -15.14 13.30 15.94
CA ILE A 452 -14.67 12.02 15.40
C ILE A 452 -14.54 12.12 13.88
N THR A 453 -13.53 11.47 13.31
CA THR A 453 -13.47 11.25 11.86
C THR A 453 -14.56 10.25 11.48
N VAL A 454 -15.35 10.59 10.46
CA VAL A 454 -16.49 9.77 10.02
C VAL A 454 -16.14 9.04 8.73
N GLU A 455 -15.68 9.79 7.73
CA GLU A 455 -15.50 9.27 6.38
C GLU A 455 -14.48 10.11 5.60
N THR A 456 -13.90 9.49 4.59
CA THR A 456 -13.03 10.11 3.59
C THR A 456 -13.65 9.98 2.21
N PHE A 457 -13.59 11.07 1.44
CA PHE A 457 -14.15 11.13 0.11
C PHE A 457 -13.06 11.42 -0.91
N PHE A 458 -13.15 10.81 -2.08
CA PHE A 458 -12.23 11.08 -3.16
C PHE A 458 -12.62 12.35 -3.92
N LYS A 459 -11.64 13.22 -4.16
CA LYS A 459 -11.63 14.45 -4.95
C LYS A 459 -12.99 15.05 -5.37
N ASP A 460 -13.71 14.39 -6.28
CA ASP A 460 -14.94 14.90 -6.92
C ASP A 460 -16.22 14.63 -6.12
N GLN A 461 -16.13 13.88 -5.02
CA GLN A 461 -17.21 13.72 -4.05
C GLN A 461 -17.25 14.96 -3.14
N LEU A 462 -18.21 15.85 -3.40
CA LEU A 462 -18.33 17.18 -2.77
C LEU A 462 -19.56 17.35 -1.86
N SER A 463 -20.22 16.23 -1.54
CA SER A 463 -21.37 16.21 -0.64
C SER A 463 -21.55 14.84 -0.01
N ALA A 464 -22.09 14.81 1.19
CA ALA A 464 -22.46 13.59 1.92
C ALA A 464 -23.71 13.82 2.77
N GLU A 465 -24.40 12.74 3.12
CA GLU A 465 -25.51 12.81 4.08
C GLU A 465 -24.97 13.35 5.42
N TRP A 466 -25.78 14.16 6.11
CA TRP A 466 -25.40 14.70 7.42
C TRP A 466 -25.28 13.56 8.43
N PRO A 467 -24.14 13.39 9.13
CA PRO A 467 -23.95 12.28 10.05
C PRO A 467 -24.99 12.28 11.17
N ASP A 468 -25.51 11.10 11.50
CA ASP A 468 -26.51 10.95 12.55
C ASP A 468 -26.01 11.50 13.89
N ASN A 469 -26.90 12.20 14.60
CA ASN A 469 -26.62 12.82 15.90
C ASN A 469 -25.48 13.87 15.91
N ALA A 470 -24.97 14.28 14.74
CA ALA A 470 -23.95 15.31 14.68
C ALA A 470 -24.53 16.70 14.92
N ALA A 471 -23.97 17.41 15.90
CA ALA A 471 -24.27 18.81 16.18
C ALA A 471 -23.54 19.76 15.22
N ALA A 472 -22.40 19.32 14.67
CA ALA A 472 -21.63 20.06 13.68
C ALA A 472 -20.85 19.08 12.79
N VAL A 473 -20.50 19.54 11.59
CA VAL A 473 -19.65 18.85 10.63
C VAL A 473 -18.49 19.76 10.27
N ALA A 474 -17.30 19.17 10.17
CA ALA A 474 -16.10 19.80 9.69
C ALA A 474 -15.56 19.04 8.47
N ILE A 475 -15.19 19.77 7.42
CA ILE A 475 -14.56 19.22 6.22
C ILE A 475 -13.15 19.80 6.09
N ARG A 476 -12.18 18.93 5.82
CA ARG A 476 -10.81 19.31 5.47
C ARG A 476 -10.50 18.79 4.07
N ALA A 477 -9.81 19.59 3.26
CA ALA A 477 -9.11 19.05 2.10
C ALA A 477 -7.84 18.31 2.58
N ALA A 478 -7.53 17.19 1.95
CA ALA A 478 -6.27 16.47 2.12
C ALA A 478 -5.56 16.36 0.77
N GLY A 479 -4.28 16.72 0.80
CA GLY A 479 -3.48 16.89 -0.40
C GLY A 479 -2.93 15.60 -0.98
N LEU A 480 -2.12 15.76 -2.02
CA LEU A 480 -1.49 14.68 -2.75
C LEU A 480 -0.55 13.81 -1.88
N GLY A 481 0.00 14.36 -0.80
CA GLY A 481 0.81 13.63 0.18
C GLY A 481 0.06 13.36 1.50
N TRP A 482 -1.28 13.43 1.53
CA TRP A 482 -2.12 13.31 2.74
C TRP A 482 -1.93 14.41 3.80
N GLU A 483 -1.26 15.50 3.48
CA GLU A 483 -1.29 16.72 4.29
C GLU A 483 -2.74 17.22 4.43
N ALA A 484 -3.23 17.34 5.67
CA ALA A 484 -4.59 17.77 5.93
C ALA A 484 -4.61 19.29 6.14
N GLY A 485 -5.45 19.98 5.38
CA GLY A 485 -5.62 21.42 5.47
C GLY A 485 -6.45 21.88 6.66
N GLU A 486 -6.80 23.16 6.63
CA GLU A 486 -7.70 23.77 7.61
C GLU A 486 -9.12 23.23 7.49
N ALA A 487 -9.89 23.30 8.59
CA ALA A 487 -11.26 22.81 8.64
C ALA A 487 -12.25 23.92 8.32
N GLY A 488 -13.10 23.70 7.33
CA GLY A 488 -14.37 24.42 7.19
C GLY A 488 -15.42 23.76 8.07
N VAL A 489 -16.21 24.53 8.81
CA VAL A 489 -17.17 24.00 9.80
C VAL A 489 -18.57 24.53 9.56
N THR A 490 -19.56 23.67 9.71
CA THR A 490 -20.97 24.06 9.74
C THR A 490 -21.68 23.34 10.88
N THR A 491 -22.61 24.02 11.57
CA THR A 491 -23.41 23.43 12.67
C THR A 491 -24.77 23.00 12.16
N LYS A 492 -25.45 22.07 12.83
CA LYS A 492 -26.79 21.61 12.41
C LYS A 492 -27.81 22.75 12.40
#